data_AF-A0A0D7PAF0-F1
#
_entry.id   AF-A0A0D7PAF0-F1
#
_cell.length_a   1.000
_cell.length_b   1.000
_cell.length_c   1.000
_cell.angle_alpha   90.00
_cell.angle_beta   90.00
_cell.angle_gamma   90.00
#
_symmetry.space_group_name_H-M   'P 1'
#
loop_
_entity.id
_entity.type
_entity.pdbx_description
1 polymer ?
#
loop_
_entity_poly.entity_id
_entity_poly.type
_entity_poly.pdbx_seq_one_letter_code
_entity_poly.pdbx_strand_id
1 'polypeptide(L)' 'MNRLQKFEERGAYGERPGRIAYALDASRLPEPTKGLDWRPVSGFNAEDALRDDPGLKPIFEKAMKQGYALVTREK' A
#
# COMPACT_ATOMS: atom_id res chain seq x y z
N MET A 1 -0.91 -18.38 -4.57
CA MET A 1 -0.25 -17.77 -3.40
C MET A 1 -0.06 -16.29 -3.70
N ASN A 2 -1.05 -15.45 -3.39
CA ASN A 2 -0.98 -14.01 -3.64
C ASN A 2 -0.79 -13.32 -2.29
N ARG A 3 0.45 -12.94 -1.98
CA ARG A 3 0.76 -12.19 -0.77
C ARG A 3 0.56 -10.71 -1.04
N LEU A 4 -0.12 -10.04 -0.11
CA LEU A 4 -0.36 -8.60 -0.17
C LEU A 4 0.96 -7.85 -0.01
N GLN A 5 1.26 -7.00 -0.98
CA GLN A 5 2.43 -6.14 -0.98
C GLN A 5 2.02 -4.72 -0.61
N LYS A 6 2.92 -4.05 0.11
CA LYS A 6 2.79 -2.63 0.43
C LYS A 6 3.55 -1.82 -0.61
N PHE A 7 2.90 -0.77 -1.09
CA PHE A 7 3.44 0.21 -1.99
C PHE A 7 3.38 1.56 -1.29
N GLU A 8 4.46 2.31 -1.35
CA GLU A 8 4.52 3.66 -0.81
C GLU A 8 4.66 4.62 -1.98
N GLU A 9 3.82 5.64 -2.00
CA GLU A 9 3.93 6.72 -2.97
C GLU A 9 5.17 7.55 -2.60
N ARG A 10 6.11 7.68 -3.54
CA ARG A 10 7.32 8.51 -3.36
C ARG A 10 7.54 9.40 -4.56
N GLY A 11 7.81 10.67 -4.30
CA GLY A 11 8.22 11.64 -5.32
C GLY A 11 9.69 11.61 -5.64
N ALA A 12 10.03 12.14 -6.82
CA ALA A 12 11.41 12.32 -7.28
C ALA A 12 12.27 13.15 -6.31
N TYR A 13 11.66 14.09 -5.58
CA TYR A 13 12.34 15.00 -4.65
C TYR A 13 12.26 14.57 -3.17
N GLY A 14 11.87 13.33 -2.89
CA GLY A 14 11.75 12.82 -1.52
C GLY A 14 10.47 13.26 -0.80
N GLU A 15 9.57 13.97 -1.48
CA GLU A 15 8.19 14.19 -1.02
C GLU A 15 7.47 12.83 -0.91
N ARG A 16 7.17 12.45 0.33
CA ARG A 16 6.37 11.28 0.66
C ARG A 16 4.99 11.80 1.04
N PRO A 17 3.98 11.73 0.17
CA PRO A 17 2.62 12.18 0.51
C PRO A 17 1.93 11.30 1.57
N GLY A 18 2.66 10.42 2.29
CA GLY A 18 2.10 9.58 3.35
C GLY A 18 1.05 8.56 2.86
N ARG A 19 0.85 8.43 1.54
CA ARG A 19 -0.06 7.46 0.94
C ARG A 19 0.62 6.10 0.85
N ILE A 20 -0.03 5.13 1.48
CA ILE A 20 0.35 3.72 1.42
C ILE A 20 -0.76 2.99 0.66
N ALA A 21 -0.38 2.19 -0.32
CA ALA A 21 -1.28 1.30 -1.00
C ALA A 21 -0.93 -0.16 -0.68
N TYR A 22 -1.94 -0.97 -0.51
CA TYR A 22 -1.84 -2.39 -0.24
C TYR A 22 -2.50 -3.12 -1.39
N ALA A 23 -1.74 -3.89 -2.16
CA ALA A 23 -2.26 -4.58 -3.33
C ALA A 23 -1.57 -5.93 -3.51
N LEU A 24 -2.24 -6.85 -4.20
CA LEU A 24 -1.62 -8.12 -4.61
C LEU A 24 -0.65 -7.92 -5.78
N ASP A 25 -0.93 -6.93 -6.63
CA ASP A 25 -0.18 -6.61 -7.83
C ASP A 25 -0.11 -5.10 -8.03
N ALA A 26 1.06 -4.60 -8.45
CA ALA A 26 1.25 -3.20 -8.77
C ALA A 26 0.31 -2.72 -9.89
N SER A 27 -0.07 -3.61 -10.81
CA SER A 27 -0.99 -3.32 -11.92
C SER A 27 -2.43 -3.02 -11.48
N ARG A 28 -2.79 -3.33 -10.24
CA ARG A 28 -4.11 -3.01 -9.67
C ARG A 28 -4.12 -1.69 -8.90
N LEU A 29 -2.95 -1.08 -8.71
CA LEU A 29 -2.86 0.19 -8.01
C LEU A 29 -3.47 1.30 -8.87
N PRO A 30 -4.12 2.28 -8.23
CA PRO A 30 -4.59 3.47 -8.92
C PRO A 30 -3.40 4.31 -9.39
N GLU A 31 -3.64 5.21 -10.34
CA GLU A 31 -2.62 6.14 -10.81
C GLU A 31 -2.00 6.90 -9.63
N PRO A 32 -0.65 6.93 -9.53
CA PRO A 32 0.00 7.68 -8.48
C PRO A 32 -0.25 9.18 -8.66
N THR A 33 -0.14 9.93 -7.57
CA THR A 33 -0.20 11.40 -7.62
C THR A 33 0.83 11.95 -8.62
N LYS A 34 0.46 13.02 -9.34
CA LYS A 34 1.28 13.63 -10.39
C LYS A 34 2.70 13.95 -9.90
N GLY A 35 3.69 13.31 -10.53
CA GLY A 35 5.12 13.47 -10.18
C GLY A 35 5.64 12.48 -9.13
N LEU A 36 4.80 11.53 -8.72
CA LEU A 36 5.16 10.47 -7.78
C LEU A 36 5.00 9.09 -8.44
N ASP A 37 5.64 8.10 -7.83
CA ASP A 37 5.58 6.70 -8.25
C ASP A 37 5.28 5.78 -7.06
N TRP A 38 4.52 4.73 -7.34
CA TRP A 38 4.32 3.63 -6.38
C TRP A 38 5.57 2.78 -6.31
N ARG A 39 6.23 2.79 -5.15
CA ARG A 39 7.38 1.92 -4.91
C ARG A 39 6.99 0.78 -3.99
N PRO A 40 7.17 -0.50 -4.39
CA PRO A 40 6.98 -1.62 -3.50
C PRO A 40 7.97 -1.52 -2.34
N VAL A 41 7.48 -1.73 -1.13
CA VAL A 41 8.30 -1.80 0.07
C VAL A 41 8.83 -3.22 0.19
N SER A 42 10.08 -3.40 -0.25
CA SER A 42 10.80 -4.66 -0.06
C SER A 42 10.87 -5.00 1.42
N GLY A 43 10.44 -6.21 1.78
CA GLY A 43 10.40 -6.68 3.18
C GLY A 43 9.06 -6.48 3.89
N PHE A 44 8.06 -5.88 3.23
CA PHE A 44 6.72 -5.83 3.80
C PHE A 44 6.09 -7.23 3.89
N ASN A 45 5.60 -7.58 5.07
CA ASN A 45 4.83 -8.78 5.30
C ASN A 45 3.46 -8.43 5.89
N ALA A 46 2.39 -8.80 5.19
CA ALA A 46 1.03 -8.57 5.65
C ALA A 46 0.73 -9.23 7.01
N GLU A 47 1.30 -10.41 7.28
CA GLU A 47 1.06 -11.13 8.53
C GLU A 47 1.69 -10.38 9.72
N ASP A 48 2.90 -9.85 9.53
CA ASP A 48 3.61 -9.04 10.53
C ASP A 48 2.92 -7.68 10.73
N ALA A 49 2.53 -7.02 9.65
CA ALA A 49 1.81 -5.76 9.70
C ALA A 49 0.44 -5.88 10.39
N LEU A 50 -0.29 -6.98 10.18
CA LEU A 50 -1.54 -7.24 10.91
C LEU A 50 -1.31 -7.54 12.39
N ARG A 51 -0.15 -8.12 12.72
CA ARG A 51 0.23 -8.40 14.10
C ARG A 51 0.60 -7.12 14.85
N ASP A 52 1.31 -6.21 14.19
CA ASP A 52 1.68 -4.90 14.72
C ASP A 52 0.48 -3.95 14.77
N ASP A 53 -0.30 -3.89 13.68
CA ASP A 53 -1.48 -3.03 13.55
C ASP A 53 -2.70 -3.85 13.06
N PRO A 54 -3.54 -4.36 13.98
CA PRO A 54 -4.73 -5.13 13.61
C PRO A 54 -5.80 -4.29 12.88
N GLY A 55 -5.66 -2.96 12.87
CA GLY A 55 -6.51 -2.05 12.09
C GLY A 55 -6.31 -2.20 10.58
N LEU A 56 -5.23 -2.84 10.14
CA LEU A 56 -4.98 -3.15 8.73
C LEU A 56 -5.80 -4.33 8.20
N LYS A 57 -6.44 -5.13 9.08
CA LYS A 57 -7.25 -6.30 8.70
C LYS A 57 -8.35 -5.96 7.69
N PRO A 58 -9.25 -4.98 7.95
CA PRO A 58 -10.25 -4.58 6.98
C PRO A 58 -9.64 -3.98 5.70
N ILE A 59 -8.47 -3.33 5.78
CA ILE A 59 -7.76 -2.79 4.61
C ILE A 59 -7.28 -3.92 3.71
N PHE A 60 -6.73 -5.00 4.29
CA PHE A 60 -6.22 -6.13 3.52
C PHE A 60 -7.35 -6.95 2.92
N GLU A 61 -8.43 -7.16 3.67
CA GLU A 61 -9.64 -7.78 3.11
C GLU A 61 -10.22 -6.96 1.95
N LYS A 62 -10.25 -5.63 2.10
CA LYS A 62 -10.66 -4.71 1.03
C LYS A 62 -9.73 -4.80 -0.18
N ALA A 63 -8.42 -4.86 0.03
CA ALA A 63 -7.43 -5.03 -1.03
C ALA A 63 -7.57 -6.38 -1.75
N MET A 64 -7.89 -7.45 -1.04
CA MET A 64 -8.17 -8.75 -1.65
C MET A 64 -9.47 -8.73 -2.47
N LYS A 65 -10.51 -8.05 -2.00
CA LYS A 65 -11.81 -7.97 -2.70
C LYS A 65 -11.81 -7.00 -3.88
N GLN A 66 -11.25 -5.81 -3.72
CA GLN A 66 -11.23 -4.76 -4.75
C GLN A 66 -9.98 -4.79 -5.63
N GLY A 67 -8.95 -5.54 -5.23
CA GLY A 67 -7.67 -5.62 -5.91
C GLY A 67 -6.57 -4.74 -5.31
N TYR A 68 -6.96 -3.65 -4.63
CA TYR A 68 -6.07 -2.78 -3.86
C TYR A 68 -6.83 -2.08 -2.72
N ALA A 69 -6.11 -1.55 -1.75
CA ALA A 69 -6.63 -0.63 -0.74
C ALA A 69 -5.62 0.48 -0.44
N LEU A 70 -6.11 1.71 -0.36
CA LEU A 70 -5.32 2.88 -0.01
C LEU A 70 -5.49 3.21 1.46
N VAL A 71 -4.38 3.56 2.11
CA VAL A 71 -4.31 4.14 3.44
C VAL A 71 -3.64 5.49 3.30
N THR A 72 -4.46 6.53 3.38
CA THR A 72 -4.01 7.90 3.60
C THR A 72 -3.76 8.05 5.09
N ARG A 73 -2.49 8.20 5.49
CA ARG A 73 -2.20 8.63 6.87
C ARG A 73 -2.53 10.12 6.95
N GLU A 74 -3.80 10.45 7.16
CA GLU A 74 -4.19 11.80 7.56
C GLU A 74 -3.46 12.10 8.88
N LYS A 75 -2.66 13.16 8.87
CA LYS A 75 -1.82 13.57 9.98
C LYS A 75 -2.49 14.70 10.73
#